data_AF-A0A7C7QLL0-F1
#
_entry.id   AF-A0A7C7QLL0-F1
#
_cell.length_a   1.000
_cell.length_b   1.000
_cell.length_c   1.000
_cell.angle_alpha   90.00
_cell.angle_beta   90.00
_cell.angle_gamma   90.00
#
_symmetry.space_group_name_H-M   'P 1'
#
loop_
_entity.id
_entity.type
_entity.pdbx_description
1 polymer ?
#
loop_
_entity_poly.entity_id
_entity_poly.type
_entity_poly.pdbx_seq_one_letter_code
_entity_poly.pdbx_strand_id
1 'polypeptide(L)'
;MAKNLYFYSEGDGKNKMLLGGKGAGLCTMTQLGLPVPPGFVITTEVCKRYYDADGKLPDGLMDDVKEAMRKLEKLTDKGFGDPKNPLLVSIRSGSMLSMPGMMDTVLNLGLNDETVKGLARLTGDERFASDAYRRFIQMYGKIVLGIDAKKFEDVFEKQKEEVGAKLDTELKTEDMKKIVDKFKQLVKKETGGDFPSNPLQQLRLAINAVFGSWNNKRAIEYRNYYKIPHGLGTAVNVITMVFGNMGTDSGTGVAFTRDPGTGERKLYGEFLFNAQGEDVVAGIRTPLKIEELKQKYPDLYKQLLDIAEKLERHYREMQDIEFTVERGKLYMLQTRSGKRTAQAAVRIAVEMVREGLITEQEAVLRVEPKQVEQLLHKQVDPKAKVKVIAKGLNASPGAAMGKVVFEAEKAKELWEAGEKVILVRPETNPDDVGGIIASQGVLTSRGGATSHASVVARGLGKPAVVGCESLKIDLEQKTFTVNGATVKEGDILTVNGTTGEVILGEVPLIEPEMSEWLKQLLTWADRFKRLQNWANADCPGDAKLARELGATGIGLCRTEHMFFEEGRLPLVRQMILGETMEERKKPLEKLLKFQREDFKGILG
;
A
#
# COMPACT_ATOMS: atom_id res chain seq x y z
N MET A 1 37.29 -10.58 -4.38
CA MET A 1 35.94 -10.60 -5.00
C MET A 1 34.93 -10.93 -3.92
N ALA A 2 33.76 -10.30 -3.91
CA ALA A 2 32.70 -10.74 -3.01
C ALA A 2 32.23 -12.15 -3.39
N LYS A 3 31.76 -12.93 -2.40
CA LYS A 3 31.16 -14.24 -2.67
C LYS A 3 29.91 -14.09 -3.55
N ASN A 4 29.70 -15.06 -4.44
CA ASN A 4 28.54 -15.11 -5.33
C ASN A 4 27.22 -15.31 -4.56
N LEU A 5 27.26 -16.07 -3.46
CA LEU A 5 26.09 -16.40 -2.66
C LEU A 5 26.45 -16.52 -1.17
N TYR A 6 25.41 -16.41 -0.33
CA TYR A 6 25.48 -16.61 1.11
C TYR A 6 24.30 -17.46 1.59
N PHE A 7 24.56 -18.44 2.46
CA PHE A 7 23.49 -19.06 3.23
C PHE A 7 22.87 -18.05 4.19
N TYR A 8 21.59 -18.21 4.54
CA TYR A 8 20.94 -17.30 5.50
C TYR A 8 21.61 -17.29 6.88
N SER A 9 22.25 -18.39 7.28
CA SER A 9 23.04 -18.45 8.50
C SER A 9 24.38 -17.69 8.43
N GLU A 10 24.84 -17.31 7.24
CA GLU A 10 26.17 -16.74 7.00
C GLU A 10 26.13 -15.29 6.48
N GLY A 11 25.02 -14.87 5.86
CA GLY A 11 24.89 -13.54 5.27
C GLY A 11 24.65 -12.44 6.31
N ASP A 12 25.20 -11.23 6.08
CA ASP A 12 24.91 -10.08 6.94
C ASP A 12 23.50 -9.53 6.70
N GLY A 13 22.58 -9.76 7.64
CA GLY A 13 21.20 -9.29 7.59
C GLY A 13 21.03 -7.77 7.54
N LYS A 14 22.08 -6.98 7.78
CA LYS A 14 22.06 -5.52 7.62
C LYS A 14 22.40 -5.08 6.20
N ASN A 15 23.07 -5.93 5.41
CA ASN A 15 23.54 -5.61 4.07
C ASN A 15 22.46 -5.81 3.00
N LYS A 16 21.41 -4.96 3.06
CA LYS A 16 20.32 -4.95 2.07
C LYS A 16 20.78 -4.60 0.65
N MET A 17 21.90 -3.89 0.52
CA MET A 17 22.47 -3.54 -0.78
C MET A 17 23.00 -4.78 -1.51
N LEU A 18 23.66 -5.68 -0.79
CA LEU A 18 24.23 -6.91 -1.35
C LEU A 18 23.21 -8.06 -1.46
N LEU A 19 22.39 -8.25 -0.43
CA LEU A 19 21.49 -9.42 -0.31
C LEU A 19 20.05 -9.12 -0.74
N GLY A 20 19.74 -7.86 -1.07
CA GLY A 20 18.38 -7.39 -1.22
C GLY A 20 17.61 -7.36 0.11
N GLY A 21 16.46 -6.69 0.14
CA GLY A 21 15.64 -6.58 1.35
C GLY A 21 15.14 -7.93 1.87
N LYS A 22 14.73 -8.83 0.95
CA LYS A 22 14.23 -10.17 1.30
C LYS A 22 15.34 -11.09 1.82
N GLY A 23 16.47 -11.17 1.12
CA GLY A 23 17.60 -12.00 1.54
C GLY A 23 18.18 -11.54 2.87
N ALA A 24 18.34 -10.23 3.04
CA ALA A 24 18.76 -9.63 4.31
C ALA A 24 17.78 -9.92 5.45
N GLY A 25 16.46 -9.85 5.20
CA GLY A 25 15.43 -10.22 6.16
C GLY A 25 15.49 -11.70 6.55
N LEU A 26 15.66 -12.61 5.59
CA LEU A 26 15.81 -14.05 5.85
C LEU A 26 17.08 -14.33 6.67
N CYS A 27 18.21 -13.70 6.34
CA CYS A 27 19.44 -13.82 7.13
C CYS A 27 19.23 -13.34 8.57
N THR A 28 18.60 -12.17 8.75
CA THR A 28 18.29 -11.61 10.07
C THR A 28 17.43 -12.56 10.89
N MET A 29 16.34 -13.07 10.30
CA MET A 29 15.44 -14.00 10.99
C MET A 29 16.16 -15.31 11.38
N THR A 30 16.99 -15.87 10.49
CA THR A 30 17.80 -17.05 10.80
C THR A 30 18.78 -16.79 11.94
N GLN A 31 19.45 -15.64 11.94
CA GLN A 31 20.41 -15.23 12.99
C GLN A 31 19.74 -14.96 14.34
N LEU A 32 18.47 -14.55 14.33
CA LEU A 32 17.63 -14.43 15.54
C LEU A 32 17.13 -15.79 16.07
N GLY A 33 17.50 -16.90 15.43
CA GLY A 33 17.06 -18.24 15.79
C GLY A 33 15.59 -18.50 15.49
N LEU A 34 14.98 -17.73 14.57
CA LEU A 34 13.62 -17.97 14.12
C LEU A 34 13.60 -19.16 13.14
N PRO A 35 12.49 -19.92 13.06
CA PRO A 35 12.42 -21.11 12.23
C PRO A 35 12.27 -20.74 10.75
N VAL A 36 13.33 -20.26 10.12
CA VAL A 36 13.34 -19.93 8.68
C VAL A 36 13.66 -21.20 7.88
N PRO A 37 12.95 -21.51 6.78
CA PRO A 37 13.34 -22.60 5.90
C PRO A 37 14.77 -22.41 5.40
N PRO A 38 15.62 -23.45 5.40
CA PRO A 38 17.00 -23.32 4.98
C PRO A 38 17.06 -22.90 3.51
N GLY A 39 18.01 -22.02 3.20
CA GLY A 39 18.16 -21.43 1.88
C GLY A 39 19.41 -20.58 1.78
N PHE A 40 19.60 -20.02 0.60
CA PHE A 40 20.70 -19.10 0.31
C PHE A 40 20.24 -17.98 -0.61
N VAL A 41 21.03 -16.90 -0.64
CA VAL A 41 20.82 -15.74 -1.49
C VAL A 41 22.01 -15.55 -2.42
N ILE A 42 21.73 -15.43 -3.71
CA ILE A 42 22.68 -15.00 -4.74
C ILE A 42 22.66 -13.47 -4.78
N THR A 43 23.83 -12.85 -4.69
CA THR A 43 23.94 -11.40 -4.41
C THR A 43 23.53 -10.51 -5.58
N THR A 44 23.20 -9.26 -5.29
CA THR A 44 22.97 -8.20 -6.29
C THR A 44 24.21 -7.93 -7.16
N GLU A 45 25.42 -8.16 -6.64
CA GLU A 45 26.65 -8.07 -7.43
C GLU A 45 26.71 -9.11 -8.56
N VAL A 46 26.13 -10.30 -8.35
CA VAL A 46 26.00 -11.30 -9.42
C VAL A 46 25.07 -10.77 -10.52
N CYS A 47 23.97 -10.11 -10.15
CA CYS A 47 23.07 -9.46 -11.11
C CYS A 47 23.79 -8.37 -11.91
N LYS A 48 24.66 -7.59 -11.27
CA LYS A 48 25.48 -6.60 -11.99
C LYS A 48 26.40 -7.27 -13.02
N ARG A 49 27.17 -8.28 -12.61
CA ARG A 49 28.04 -9.04 -13.53
C ARG A 49 27.28 -9.74 -14.65
N TYR A 50 26.04 -10.19 -14.37
CA TYR A 50 25.14 -10.76 -15.37
C TYR A 50 24.84 -9.75 -16.48
N TYR A 51 24.57 -8.49 -16.13
CA TYR A 51 24.35 -7.42 -17.10
C TYR A 51 25.65 -6.96 -17.76
N ASP A 52 26.77 -6.91 -17.04
CA ASP A 52 28.09 -6.60 -17.61
C ASP A 52 28.54 -7.68 -18.63
N ALA A 53 27.97 -8.88 -18.57
CA ALA A 53 28.21 -10.01 -19.47
C ALA A 53 27.07 -10.23 -20.50
N ASP A 54 26.35 -9.17 -20.87
CA ASP A 54 25.27 -9.20 -21.87
C ASP A 54 24.15 -10.22 -21.57
N GLY A 55 23.77 -10.32 -20.30
CA GLY A 55 22.70 -11.21 -19.86
C GLY A 55 23.11 -12.68 -19.78
N LYS A 56 24.40 -12.96 -19.58
CA LYS A 56 24.91 -14.31 -19.32
C LYS A 56 25.27 -14.49 -17.84
N LEU A 57 24.96 -15.65 -17.30
CA LEU A 57 25.35 -15.99 -15.92
C LEU A 57 26.89 -16.01 -15.82
N PRO A 58 27.49 -15.36 -14.80
CA PRO A 58 28.94 -15.37 -14.61
C PRO A 58 29.52 -16.78 -14.45
N ASP A 59 30.75 -16.98 -14.94
CA ASP A 59 31.48 -18.23 -14.79
C ASP A 59 31.65 -18.61 -13.30
N GLY A 60 31.58 -19.91 -13.01
CA GLY A 60 31.67 -20.46 -11.65
C GLY A 60 30.41 -20.31 -10.78
N LEU A 61 29.47 -19.42 -11.13
CA LEU A 61 28.23 -19.23 -10.35
C LEU A 61 27.46 -20.54 -10.17
N MET A 62 27.28 -21.31 -11.25
CA MET A 62 26.49 -22.53 -11.17
C MET A 62 27.18 -23.64 -10.40
N ASP A 63 28.50 -23.62 -10.25
CA ASP A 63 29.21 -24.58 -9.42
C ASP A 63 29.06 -24.24 -7.93
N ASP A 64 29.12 -22.95 -7.57
CA ASP A 64 28.75 -22.48 -6.23
C ASP A 64 27.30 -22.85 -5.88
N VAL A 65 26.37 -22.66 -6.82
CA VAL A 65 24.95 -23.01 -6.64
C VAL A 65 24.77 -24.52 -6.44
N LYS A 66 25.45 -25.37 -7.21
CA LYS A 66 25.39 -26.83 -7.02
C LYS A 66 25.89 -27.23 -5.64
N GLU A 67 27.00 -26.64 -5.17
CA GLU A 67 27.53 -26.94 -3.84
C GLU A 67 26.60 -26.45 -2.73
N ALA A 68 25.99 -25.28 -2.91
CA ALA A 68 24.94 -24.79 -2.01
C ALA A 68 23.72 -25.71 -2.00
N MET A 69 23.28 -26.22 -3.14
CA MET A 69 22.19 -27.20 -3.20
C MET A 69 22.54 -28.49 -2.45
N ARG A 70 23.76 -29.03 -2.60
CA ARG A 70 24.22 -30.21 -1.82
C ARG A 70 24.21 -29.97 -0.32
N LYS A 71 24.58 -28.77 0.11
CA LYS A 71 24.49 -28.37 1.53
C LYS A 71 23.02 -28.27 1.97
N LEU A 72 22.11 -27.76 1.14
CA LEU A 72 20.67 -27.77 1.43
C LEU A 72 20.10 -29.19 1.53
N GLU A 73 20.50 -30.11 0.65
CA GLU A 73 20.10 -31.52 0.73
C GLU A 73 20.47 -32.12 2.08
N LYS A 74 21.72 -31.90 2.54
CA LYS A 74 22.17 -32.34 3.87
C LYS A 74 21.41 -31.69 5.03
N LEU A 75 21.08 -30.40 4.94
CA LEU A 75 20.35 -29.67 5.99
C LEU A 75 18.88 -30.07 6.09
N THR A 76 18.31 -30.58 5.00
CA THR A 76 16.88 -30.92 4.91
C THR A 76 16.60 -32.41 4.95
N ASP A 77 17.64 -33.24 4.79
CA ASP A 77 17.55 -34.70 4.59
C ASP A 77 16.67 -35.06 3.38
N LYS A 78 16.69 -34.21 2.34
CA LYS A 78 15.94 -34.36 1.09
C LYS A 78 16.90 -34.31 -0.10
N GLY A 79 16.53 -34.91 -1.24
CA GLY A 79 17.35 -34.91 -2.47
C GLY A 79 16.76 -34.04 -3.58
N PHE A 80 17.56 -33.16 -4.20
CA PHE A 80 17.14 -32.30 -5.29
C PHE A 80 17.02 -33.09 -6.60
N GLY A 81 15.82 -33.57 -6.87
CA GLY A 81 15.53 -34.52 -7.95
C GLY A 81 15.30 -35.96 -7.48
N ASP A 82 15.30 -36.22 -6.17
CA ASP A 82 15.01 -37.56 -5.63
C ASP A 82 13.52 -37.92 -5.83
N PRO A 83 13.19 -39.04 -6.49
CA PRO A 83 11.81 -39.50 -6.68
C PRO A 83 11.13 -40.00 -5.40
N LYS A 84 11.86 -40.23 -4.30
CA LYS A 84 11.32 -40.69 -3.03
C LYS A 84 11.13 -39.55 -2.05
N ASN A 85 12.18 -38.77 -1.78
CA ASN A 85 12.13 -37.65 -0.85
C ASN A 85 12.61 -36.34 -1.50
N PRO A 86 11.81 -35.75 -2.42
CA PRO A 86 12.23 -34.60 -3.21
C PRO A 86 12.45 -33.34 -2.37
N LEU A 87 13.62 -32.72 -2.53
CA LEU A 87 13.85 -31.34 -2.16
C LEU A 87 13.25 -30.44 -3.23
N LEU A 88 12.27 -29.63 -2.84
CA LEU A 88 11.68 -28.60 -3.68
C LEU A 88 12.09 -27.23 -3.16
N VAL A 89 12.33 -26.28 -4.05
CA VAL A 89 12.72 -24.91 -3.68
C VAL A 89 11.81 -23.87 -4.35
N SER A 90 11.72 -22.70 -3.73
CA SER A 90 11.21 -21.50 -4.37
C SER A 90 12.36 -20.58 -4.76
N ILE A 91 12.20 -19.92 -5.90
CA ILE A 91 13.10 -18.88 -6.40
C ILE A 91 12.37 -17.55 -6.29
N ARG A 92 12.88 -16.68 -5.42
CA ARG A 92 12.26 -15.38 -5.13
C ARG A 92 13.27 -14.25 -5.37
N SER A 93 12.88 -13.33 -6.23
CA SER A 93 13.57 -12.06 -6.41
C SER A 93 13.58 -11.20 -5.14
N GLY A 94 14.60 -10.34 -5.00
CA GLY A 94 14.70 -9.40 -3.89
C GLY A 94 15.69 -8.27 -4.17
N SER A 95 15.18 -7.08 -4.50
CA SER A 95 15.95 -5.85 -4.57
C SER A 95 16.13 -5.21 -3.19
N MET A 96 17.04 -4.25 -3.07
CA MET A 96 17.27 -3.50 -1.82
C MET A 96 15.99 -2.83 -1.31
N LEU A 97 15.25 -2.18 -2.22
CA LEU A 97 13.95 -1.58 -1.95
C LEU A 97 12.82 -2.52 -2.38
N SER A 98 11.75 -2.56 -1.61
CA SER A 98 10.59 -3.41 -1.92
C SER A 98 9.89 -2.93 -3.19
N MET A 99 9.68 -3.83 -4.16
CA MET A 99 8.94 -3.58 -5.40
C MET A 99 7.79 -4.60 -5.54
N PRO A 100 6.67 -4.44 -4.80
CA PRO A 100 5.58 -5.42 -4.75
C PRO A 100 4.96 -5.66 -6.13
N GLY A 101 4.79 -6.94 -6.50
CA GLY A 101 4.17 -7.34 -7.77
C GLY A 101 5.02 -7.10 -9.03
N MET A 102 6.23 -6.55 -8.90
CA MET A 102 7.06 -6.19 -10.06
C MET A 102 8.01 -7.30 -10.51
N MET A 103 8.39 -8.18 -9.60
CA MET A 103 9.37 -9.24 -9.85
C MET A 103 8.74 -10.60 -9.59
N ASP A 104 9.16 -11.59 -10.38
CA ASP A 104 8.53 -12.89 -10.39
C ASP A 104 9.01 -13.79 -9.24
N THR A 105 8.20 -14.78 -8.91
CA THR A 105 8.48 -15.86 -7.95
C THR A 105 8.09 -17.18 -8.59
N VAL A 106 8.96 -18.18 -8.49
CA VAL A 106 8.70 -19.54 -8.94
C VAL A 106 8.66 -20.44 -7.71
N LEU A 107 7.53 -21.11 -7.47
CA LEU A 107 7.40 -22.10 -6.39
C LEU A 107 7.54 -23.51 -6.95
N ASN A 108 7.75 -24.50 -6.07
CA ASN A 108 7.81 -25.93 -6.40
C ASN A 108 8.88 -26.33 -7.44
N LEU A 109 9.95 -25.55 -7.57
CA LEU A 109 11.06 -25.87 -8.46
C LEU A 109 11.75 -27.15 -7.98
N GLY A 110 11.99 -28.07 -8.92
CA GLY A 110 12.44 -29.44 -8.67
C GLY A 110 11.37 -30.50 -8.98
N LEU A 111 10.13 -30.07 -9.28
CA LEU A 111 9.09 -30.99 -9.75
C LEU A 111 9.34 -31.49 -11.18
N ASN A 112 9.21 -32.80 -11.35
CA ASN A 112 9.16 -33.50 -12.62
C ASN A 112 8.28 -34.76 -12.48
N ASP A 113 8.20 -35.58 -13.52
CA ASP A 113 7.37 -36.79 -13.55
C ASP A 113 7.70 -37.84 -12.49
N GLU A 114 8.93 -37.83 -11.97
CA GLU A 114 9.38 -38.77 -10.95
C GLU A 114 9.26 -38.17 -9.55
N THR A 115 9.66 -36.91 -9.36
CA THR A 115 9.58 -36.24 -8.04
C THR A 115 8.14 -35.93 -7.63
N VAL A 116 7.23 -35.72 -8.57
CA VAL A 116 5.79 -35.53 -8.25
C VAL A 116 5.19 -36.78 -7.61
N LYS A 117 5.62 -37.98 -8.01
CA LYS A 117 5.23 -39.24 -7.37
C LYS A 117 5.79 -39.34 -5.95
N GLY A 118 7.00 -38.86 -5.74
CA GLY A 118 7.59 -38.69 -4.40
C GLY A 118 6.76 -37.77 -3.52
N LEU A 119 6.42 -36.58 -4.03
CA LEU A 119 5.57 -35.62 -3.34
C LEU A 119 4.21 -36.23 -2.98
N ALA A 120 3.55 -36.91 -3.91
CA ALA A 120 2.27 -37.58 -3.69
C ALA A 120 2.33 -38.61 -2.55
N ARG A 121 3.40 -39.41 -2.50
CA ARG A 121 3.62 -40.39 -1.42
C ARG A 121 3.88 -39.73 -0.08
N LEU A 122 4.69 -38.68 -0.06
CA LEU A 122 5.00 -37.96 1.16
C LEU A 122 3.74 -37.30 1.72
N THR A 123 2.90 -36.70 0.89
CA THR A 123 1.71 -35.96 1.31
C THR A 123 0.52 -36.88 1.60
N GLY A 124 0.51 -38.09 1.04
CA GLY A 124 -0.68 -38.94 1.00
C GLY A 124 -1.80 -38.37 0.14
N ASP A 125 -1.50 -37.37 -0.70
CA ASP A 125 -2.45 -36.62 -1.51
C ASP A 125 -1.92 -36.45 -2.94
N GLU A 126 -2.32 -37.38 -3.81
CA GLU A 126 -1.94 -37.39 -5.21
C GLU A 126 -2.56 -36.22 -5.99
N ARG A 127 -3.77 -35.79 -5.62
CA ARG A 127 -4.42 -34.62 -6.22
C ARG A 127 -3.58 -33.38 -5.96
N PHE A 128 -3.15 -33.17 -4.72
CA PHE A 128 -2.27 -32.07 -4.35
C PHE A 128 -0.96 -32.10 -5.14
N ALA A 129 -0.30 -33.25 -5.24
CA ALA A 129 0.96 -33.34 -5.98
C ALA A 129 0.79 -32.99 -7.47
N SER A 130 -0.28 -33.47 -8.12
CA SER A 130 -0.62 -33.08 -9.49
C SER A 130 -0.96 -31.59 -9.60
N ASP A 131 -1.67 -31.01 -8.63
CA ASP A 131 -1.98 -29.58 -8.58
C ASP A 131 -0.70 -28.72 -8.43
N ALA A 132 0.19 -29.11 -7.53
CA ALA A 132 1.49 -28.47 -7.34
C ALA A 132 2.33 -28.52 -8.62
N TYR A 133 2.27 -29.64 -9.36
CA TYR A 133 3.01 -29.80 -10.60
C TYR A 133 2.42 -29.00 -11.76
N ARG A 134 1.09 -28.96 -11.95
CA ARG A 134 0.49 -28.11 -12.99
C ARG A 134 0.74 -26.63 -12.71
N ARG A 135 0.66 -26.19 -11.44
CA ARG A 135 1.00 -24.82 -11.04
C ARG A 135 2.46 -24.51 -11.32
N PHE A 136 3.37 -25.43 -11.01
CA PHE A 136 4.79 -25.28 -11.33
C PHE A 136 5.01 -25.10 -12.83
N ILE A 137 4.43 -25.95 -13.68
CA ILE A 137 4.58 -25.86 -15.14
C ILE A 137 4.04 -24.53 -15.65
N GLN A 138 2.88 -24.08 -15.17
CA GLN A 138 2.28 -22.81 -15.55
C GLN A 138 3.15 -21.60 -15.14
N MET A 139 3.55 -21.52 -13.86
CA MET A 139 4.39 -20.44 -13.36
C MET A 139 5.75 -20.42 -14.07
N TYR A 140 6.39 -21.58 -14.18
CA TYR A 140 7.70 -21.71 -14.81
C TYR A 140 7.61 -21.41 -16.32
N GLY A 141 6.58 -21.91 -16.99
CA GLY A 141 6.31 -21.61 -18.40
C GLY A 141 6.13 -20.13 -18.65
N LYS A 142 5.35 -19.45 -17.80
CA LYS A 142 5.14 -17.99 -17.87
C LYS A 142 6.41 -17.19 -17.61
N ILE A 143 7.06 -17.46 -16.48
CA ILE A 143 8.13 -16.61 -15.94
C ILE A 143 9.47 -16.92 -16.61
N VAL A 144 9.79 -18.20 -16.78
CA VAL A 144 11.12 -18.64 -17.21
C VAL A 144 11.16 -18.92 -18.71
N LEU A 145 10.08 -19.46 -19.28
CA LEU A 145 10.01 -19.78 -20.70
C LEU A 145 9.30 -18.69 -21.53
N GLY A 146 8.73 -17.65 -20.90
CA GLY A 146 8.12 -16.51 -21.56
C GLY A 146 6.79 -16.80 -22.27
N ILE A 147 6.10 -17.88 -21.89
CA ILE A 147 4.81 -18.28 -22.47
C ILE A 147 3.69 -17.40 -21.89
N ASP A 148 2.76 -16.94 -22.72
CA ASP A 148 1.61 -16.16 -22.25
C ASP A 148 0.75 -16.95 -21.25
N ALA A 149 0.47 -16.33 -20.09
CA ALA A 149 -0.34 -16.91 -19.02
C ALA A 149 -1.74 -17.30 -19.51
N LYS A 150 -2.32 -16.52 -20.42
CA LYS A 150 -3.66 -16.76 -20.97
C LYS A 150 -3.75 -18.13 -21.65
N LYS A 151 -2.67 -18.61 -22.28
CA LYS A 151 -2.68 -19.93 -22.94
C LYS A 151 -2.82 -21.08 -21.94
N PHE A 152 -2.24 -20.94 -20.74
CA PHE A 152 -2.43 -21.92 -19.67
C PHE A 152 -3.84 -21.84 -19.09
N GLU A 153 -4.38 -20.63 -18.91
CA GLU A 153 -5.76 -20.40 -18.47
C GLU A 153 -6.76 -21.03 -19.45
N ASP A 154 -6.60 -20.79 -20.76
CA ASP A 154 -7.45 -21.36 -21.80
C ASP A 154 -7.45 -22.90 -21.78
N VAL A 155 -6.30 -23.54 -21.54
CA VAL A 155 -6.20 -25.00 -21.42
C VAL A 155 -6.89 -25.50 -20.15
N PHE A 156 -6.76 -24.77 -19.05
CA PHE A 156 -7.35 -25.11 -17.76
C PHE A 156 -8.88 -24.97 -17.78
N GLU A 157 -9.40 -23.86 -18.30
CA GLU A 157 -10.84 -23.62 -18.46
C GLU A 157 -11.49 -24.66 -19.36
N LYS A 158 -10.86 -25.01 -20.50
CA LYS A 158 -11.35 -26.10 -21.36
C LYS A 158 -11.45 -27.43 -20.62
N GLN A 159 -10.49 -27.77 -19.77
CA GLN A 159 -10.59 -28.99 -18.98
C GLN A 159 -11.76 -28.94 -18.00
N LYS A 160 -12.00 -27.78 -17.35
CA LYS A 160 -13.15 -27.59 -16.46
C LYS A 160 -14.48 -27.75 -17.21
N GLU A 161 -14.59 -27.13 -18.39
CA GLU A 161 -15.77 -27.27 -19.26
C GLU A 161 -15.99 -28.73 -19.69
N GLU A 162 -14.93 -29.44 -20.09
CA GLU A 162 -14.98 -30.86 -20.49
C GLU A 162 -15.56 -31.77 -19.38
N VAL A 163 -15.32 -31.44 -18.12
CA VAL A 163 -15.78 -32.26 -16.97
C VAL A 163 -16.95 -31.64 -16.21
N GLY A 164 -17.48 -30.51 -16.68
CA GLY A 164 -18.59 -29.79 -16.04
C GLY A 164 -18.26 -29.18 -14.68
N ALA A 165 -16.98 -28.93 -14.38
CA ALA A 165 -16.55 -28.28 -13.13
C ALA A 165 -16.71 -26.76 -13.23
N LYS A 166 -17.28 -26.14 -12.20
CA LYS A 166 -17.38 -24.69 -12.04
C LYS A 166 -16.23 -24.11 -11.23
N LEU A 167 -15.72 -24.90 -10.27
CA LEU A 167 -14.63 -24.51 -9.39
C LEU A 167 -13.41 -25.40 -9.59
N ASP A 168 -12.21 -24.84 -9.45
CA ASP A 168 -10.94 -25.58 -9.52
C ASP A 168 -10.85 -26.71 -8.48
N THR A 169 -11.56 -26.55 -7.35
CA THR A 169 -11.64 -27.54 -6.28
C THR A 169 -12.42 -28.80 -6.68
N GLU A 170 -13.26 -28.72 -7.71
CA GLU A 170 -14.08 -29.84 -8.19
C GLU A 170 -13.31 -30.77 -9.14
N LEU A 171 -12.16 -30.31 -9.67
CA LEU A 171 -11.27 -31.13 -10.50
C LEU A 171 -10.63 -32.26 -9.68
N LYS A 172 -10.78 -33.49 -10.19
CA LYS A 172 -10.24 -34.71 -9.56
C LYS A 172 -8.77 -34.90 -9.94
N THR A 173 -8.12 -35.85 -9.27
CA THR A 173 -6.71 -36.21 -9.53
C THR A 173 -6.43 -36.50 -11.01
N GLU A 174 -7.29 -37.27 -11.67
CA GLU A 174 -7.11 -37.63 -13.07
C GLU A 174 -7.26 -36.43 -14.02
N ASP A 175 -8.11 -35.46 -13.66
CA ASP A 175 -8.24 -34.22 -14.42
C ASP A 175 -6.98 -33.36 -14.28
N MET A 176 -6.41 -33.29 -13.07
CA MET A 176 -5.13 -32.61 -12.83
C MET A 176 -3.98 -33.22 -13.61
N LYS A 177 -3.89 -34.56 -13.68
CA LYS A 177 -2.89 -35.26 -14.50
C LYS A 177 -3.03 -34.93 -15.99
N LYS A 178 -4.26 -34.93 -16.51
CA LYS A 178 -4.54 -34.50 -17.90
C LYS A 178 -4.11 -33.05 -18.15
N ILE A 179 -4.34 -32.15 -17.20
CA ILE A 179 -3.89 -30.75 -17.29
C ILE A 179 -2.36 -30.66 -17.33
N VAL A 180 -1.66 -31.41 -16.48
CA VAL A 180 -0.19 -31.50 -16.51
C VAL A 180 0.30 -31.89 -17.91
N ASP A 181 -0.29 -32.91 -18.52
CA ASP A 181 0.09 -33.37 -19.85
C ASP A 181 -0.21 -32.32 -20.93
N LYS A 182 -1.41 -31.71 -20.91
CA LYS A 182 -1.79 -30.62 -21.82
C LYS A 182 -0.86 -29.40 -21.67
N PHE A 183 -0.44 -29.07 -20.45
CA PHE A 183 0.51 -27.98 -20.18
C PHE A 183 1.90 -28.27 -20.73
N LYS A 184 2.40 -29.50 -20.60
CA LYS A 184 3.69 -29.89 -21.22
C LYS A 184 3.63 -29.86 -22.73
N GLN A 185 2.51 -30.30 -23.33
CA GLN A 185 2.30 -30.19 -24.78
C GLN A 185 2.28 -28.74 -25.23
N LEU A 186 1.63 -27.85 -24.46
CA LEU A 186 1.66 -26.41 -24.70
C LEU A 186 3.10 -25.87 -24.65
N VAL A 187 3.89 -26.23 -23.62
CA VAL A 187 5.30 -25.83 -23.53
C VAL A 187 6.09 -26.29 -24.75
N LYS A 188 5.92 -27.55 -25.17
CA LYS A 188 6.57 -28.11 -26.36
C LYS A 188 6.19 -27.35 -27.63
N LYS A 189 4.92 -27.00 -27.78
CA LYS A 189 4.40 -26.24 -28.93
C LYS A 189 4.97 -24.82 -28.98
N GLU A 190 5.05 -24.14 -27.83
CA GLU A 190 5.44 -22.73 -27.76
C GLU A 190 6.95 -22.50 -27.77
N THR A 191 7.72 -23.45 -27.24
CA THR A 191 9.19 -23.32 -27.11
C THR A 191 9.98 -24.19 -28.07
N GLY A 192 9.32 -25.16 -28.72
CA GLY A 192 9.97 -26.18 -29.54
C GLY A 192 10.69 -27.28 -28.75
N GLY A 193 10.73 -27.20 -27.41
CA GLY A 193 11.40 -28.15 -26.54
C GLY A 193 10.50 -28.68 -25.42
N ASP A 194 10.80 -29.87 -24.90
CA ASP A 194 10.05 -30.44 -23.78
C ASP A 194 10.25 -29.62 -22.49
N PHE A 195 9.28 -29.69 -21.57
CA PHE A 195 9.42 -29.07 -20.26
C PHE A 195 10.66 -29.64 -19.54
N PRO A 196 11.55 -28.79 -18.98
CA PRO A 196 12.82 -29.27 -18.42
C PRO A 196 12.57 -30.18 -17.23
N SER A 197 12.92 -31.46 -17.35
CA SER A 197 12.77 -32.46 -16.28
C SER A 197 13.95 -32.46 -15.30
N ASN A 198 15.12 -31.96 -15.70
CA ASN A 198 16.32 -31.86 -14.87
C ASN A 198 16.22 -30.67 -13.88
N PRO A 199 16.20 -30.91 -12.55
CA PRO A 199 16.07 -29.85 -11.56
C PRO A 199 17.19 -28.80 -11.58
N LEU A 200 18.44 -29.17 -11.87
CA LEU A 200 19.55 -28.22 -11.97
C LEU A 200 19.41 -27.32 -13.20
N GLN A 201 18.87 -27.85 -14.30
CA GLN A 201 18.54 -27.05 -15.46
C GLN A 201 17.39 -26.08 -15.15
N GLN A 202 16.35 -26.55 -14.44
CA GLN A 202 15.26 -25.70 -13.98
C GLN A 202 15.80 -24.53 -13.14
N LEU A 203 16.67 -24.83 -12.19
CA LEU A 203 17.28 -23.84 -11.30
C LEU A 203 18.11 -22.81 -12.06
N ARG A 204 18.97 -23.25 -12.98
CA ARG A 204 19.80 -22.36 -13.81
C ARG A 204 18.95 -21.37 -14.61
N LEU A 205 17.90 -21.87 -15.27
CA LEU A 205 17.02 -21.06 -16.10
C LEU A 205 16.18 -20.10 -15.24
N ALA A 206 15.72 -20.53 -14.06
CA ALA A 206 15.00 -19.67 -13.13
C ALA A 206 15.86 -18.53 -12.58
N ILE A 207 17.13 -18.80 -12.21
CA ILE A 207 18.09 -17.75 -11.80
C ILE A 207 18.29 -16.73 -12.92
N ASN A 208 18.48 -17.22 -14.16
CA ASN A 208 18.61 -16.36 -15.34
C ASN A 208 17.37 -15.49 -15.56
N ALA A 209 16.17 -16.07 -15.44
CA ALA A 209 14.91 -15.34 -15.59
C ALA A 209 14.73 -14.25 -14.52
N VAL A 210 15.09 -14.52 -13.26
CA VAL A 210 15.02 -13.51 -12.20
C VAL A 210 15.95 -12.34 -12.48
N PHE A 211 17.20 -12.60 -12.86
CA PHE A 211 18.10 -11.50 -13.24
C PHE A 211 17.57 -10.72 -14.44
N GLY A 212 17.12 -11.41 -15.50
CA GLY A 212 16.50 -10.78 -16.66
C GLY A 212 15.27 -9.93 -16.32
N SER A 213 14.49 -10.31 -15.30
CA SER A 213 13.30 -9.58 -14.85
C SER A 213 13.62 -8.18 -14.31
N TRP A 214 14.86 -7.90 -13.89
CA TRP A 214 15.24 -6.59 -13.38
C TRP A 214 15.07 -5.48 -14.43
N ASN A 215 15.30 -5.77 -15.70
CA ASN A 215 15.13 -4.82 -16.81
C ASN A 215 13.90 -5.08 -17.68
N ASN A 216 12.87 -5.75 -17.12
CA ASN A 216 11.58 -5.80 -17.81
C ASN A 216 10.90 -4.41 -17.80
N LYS A 217 9.96 -4.20 -18.73
CA LYS A 217 9.25 -2.92 -18.91
C LYS A 217 8.61 -2.41 -17.62
N ARG A 218 7.87 -3.29 -16.92
CA ARG A 218 7.16 -2.93 -15.67
C ARG A 218 8.11 -2.50 -14.54
N ALA A 219 9.26 -3.15 -14.38
CA ALA A 219 10.24 -2.83 -13.36
C ALA A 219 10.94 -1.49 -13.66
N ILE A 220 11.26 -1.22 -14.94
CA ILE A 220 11.82 0.07 -15.37
C ILE A 220 10.84 1.21 -15.09
N GLU A 221 9.57 1.06 -15.49
CA GLU A 221 8.52 2.05 -15.25
C GLU A 221 8.33 2.32 -13.75
N TYR A 222 8.26 1.26 -12.94
CA TYR A 222 8.16 1.37 -11.48
C TYR A 222 9.35 2.14 -10.90
N ARG A 223 10.58 1.79 -11.29
CA ARG A 223 11.78 2.50 -10.81
C ARG A 223 11.81 3.96 -11.24
N ASN A 224 11.37 4.28 -12.46
CA ASN A 224 11.31 5.66 -12.94
C ASN A 224 10.28 6.52 -12.19
N TYR A 225 9.15 5.91 -11.82
CA TYR A 225 8.10 6.55 -11.03
C TYR A 225 8.58 6.83 -9.60
N TYR A 226 9.11 5.82 -8.91
CA TYR A 226 9.58 5.92 -7.52
C TYR A 226 11.03 6.44 -7.37
N LYS A 227 11.67 6.85 -8.47
CA LYS A 227 13.06 7.35 -8.51
C LYS A 227 14.08 6.39 -7.90
N ILE A 228 13.90 5.09 -8.13
CA ILE A 228 14.82 4.04 -7.67
C ILE A 228 15.99 3.91 -8.66
N PRO A 229 17.25 3.95 -8.19
CA PRO A 229 18.41 3.78 -9.08
C PRO A 229 18.42 2.45 -9.82
N HIS A 230 18.66 2.48 -11.14
CA HIS A 230 18.66 1.29 -12.00
C HIS A 230 19.85 0.34 -11.76
N GLY A 231 20.96 0.87 -11.24
CA GLY A 231 22.20 0.11 -10.99
C GLY A 231 22.19 -0.78 -9.75
N LEU A 232 21.10 -0.82 -8.97
CA LEU A 232 21.03 -1.62 -7.73
C LEU A 232 21.00 -3.13 -7.98
N GLY A 233 20.42 -3.56 -9.10
CA GLY A 233 20.19 -4.98 -9.39
C GLY A 233 19.18 -5.65 -8.43
N THR A 234 19.07 -6.97 -8.55
CA THR A 234 18.20 -7.81 -7.72
C THR A 234 18.95 -9.05 -7.26
N ALA A 235 18.69 -9.48 -6.03
CA ALA A 235 19.20 -10.74 -5.49
C ALA A 235 18.24 -11.89 -5.82
N VAL A 236 18.75 -13.12 -5.83
CA VAL A 236 17.95 -14.35 -6.03
C VAL A 236 17.96 -15.17 -4.75
N ASN A 237 16.80 -15.35 -4.14
CA ASN A 237 16.63 -16.17 -2.94
C ASN A 237 16.19 -17.57 -3.35
N VAL A 238 16.99 -18.57 -2.99
CA VAL A 238 16.68 -20.00 -3.14
C VAL A 238 16.27 -20.51 -1.76
N ILE A 239 14.98 -20.76 -1.58
CA ILE A 239 14.39 -21.09 -0.28
C ILE A 239 13.77 -22.48 -0.37
N THR A 240 14.09 -23.37 0.57
CA THR A 240 13.41 -24.68 0.68
C THR A 240 11.89 -24.50 0.77
N MET A 241 11.14 -25.26 -0.03
CA MET A 241 9.69 -25.26 0.03
C MET A 241 9.21 -25.85 1.35
N VAL A 242 8.22 -25.17 1.91
CA VAL A 242 7.42 -25.63 3.04
C VAL A 242 5.97 -25.60 2.60
N PHE A 243 5.21 -26.63 2.98
CA PHE A 243 3.87 -26.87 2.49
C PHE A 243 2.84 -26.73 3.61
N GLY A 244 2.00 -25.70 3.50
CA GLY A 244 0.84 -25.50 4.38
C GLY A 244 -0.34 -26.43 4.08
N ASN A 245 -0.19 -27.35 3.14
CA ASN A 245 -1.25 -28.21 2.63
C ASN A 245 -0.89 -29.70 2.59
N MET A 246 -0.12 -30.17 3.58
CA MET A 246 0.18 -31.60 3.76
C MET A 246 -0.75 -32.30 4.75
N GLY A 247 -1.96 -31.77 4.97
CA GLY A 247 -2.92 -32.31 5.92
C GLY A 247 -3.55 -31.25 6.83
N THR A 248 -4.30 -31.71 7.82
CA THR A 248 -5.06 -30.87 8.76
C THR A 248 -4.19 -30.17 9.81
N ASP A 249 -2.97 -30.64 10.02
CA ASP A 249 -1.95 -30.07 10.92
C ASP A 249 -0.99 -29.10 10.21
N SER A 250 -1.29 -28.77 8.95
CA SER A 250 -0.52 -27.85 8.11
C SER A 250 -1.38 -26.65 7.72
N GLY A 251 -0.76 -25.49 7.52
CA GLY A 251 -1.48 -24.29 7.11
C GLY A 251 -0.55 -23.13 6.78
N THR A 252 -1.10 -22.01 6.36
CA THR A 252 -0.33 -20.81 6.04
C THR A 252 -1.05 -19.56 6.52
N GLY A 253 -0.29 -18.52 6.86
CA GLY A 253 -0.89 -17.29 7.36
C GLY A 253 -0.04 -16.06 7.13
N VAL A 254 -0.71 -14.93 7.29
CA VAL A 254 -0.12 -13.59 7.28
C VAL A 254 -0.56 -12.90 8.56
N ALA A 255 0.39 -12.31 9.28
CA ALA A 255 0.11 -11.59 10.51
C ALA A 255 0.82 -10.24 10.55
N PHE A 256 0.28 -9.34 11.36
CA PHE A 256 0.88 -8.10 11.77
C PHE A 256 1.09 -8.16 13.28
N THR A 257 2.25 -7.72 13.76
CA THR A 257 2.58 -7.74 15.18
C THR A 257 1.71 -6.79 16.01
N ARG A 258 1.10 -5.79 15.36
CA ARG A 258 0.04 -4.91 15.87
C ARG A 258 -1.05 -4.76 14.81
N ASP A 259 -2.24 -4.36 15.21
CA ASP A 259 -3.34 -4.10 14.29
C ASP A 259 -2.98 -2.93 13.33
N PRO A 260 -2.89 -3.15 12.02
CA PRO A 260 -2.48 -2.12 11.06
C PRO A 260 -3.56 -1.06 10.83
N GLY A 261 -4.79 -1.30 11.24
CA GLY A 261 -5.93 -0.38 11.16
C GLY A 261 -6.03 0.55 12.36
N THR A 262 -5.94 -0.01 13.57
CA THR A 262 -6.16 0.72 14.83
C THR A 262 -4.87 1.07 15.59
N GLY A 263 -3.77 0.35 15.29
CA GLY A 263 -2.50 0.45 16.01
C GLY A 263 -2.47 -0.33 17.33
N GLU A 264 -3.52 -1.07 17.67
CA GLU A 264 -3.57 -1.85 18.91
C GLU A 264 -2.47 -2.91 18.98
N ARG A 265 -1.79 -3.01 20.13
CA ARG A 265 -0.77 -4.02 20.43
C ARG A 265 -1.38 -5.41 20.62
N LYS A 266 -1.82 -6.00 19.50
CA LYS A 266 -2.29 -7.39 19.39
C LYS A 266 -1.87 -7.98 18.04
N LEU A 267 -1.64 -9.29 18.03
CA LEU A 267 -1.36 -10.01 16.79
C LEU A 267 -2.62 -10.01 15.91
N TYR A 268 -2.54 -9.38 14.75
CA TYR A 268 -3.66 -9.23 13.81
C TYR A 268 -3.36 -9.98 12.52
N GLY A 269 -4.30 -10.76 12.01
CA GLY A 269 -4.13 -11.39 10.70
C GLY A 269 -4.96 -12.65 10.53
N GLU A 270 -4.55 -13.45 9.55
CA GLU A 270 -5.35 -14.52 8.98
C GLU A 270 -4.53 -15.79 8.78
N PHE A 271 -5.18 -16.93 8.95
CA PHE A 271 -4.57 -18.26 8.81
C PHE A 271 -5.53 -19.25 8.14
N LEU A 272 -5.01 -20.06 7.22
CA LEU A 272 -5.76 -21.13 6.55
C LEU A 272 -5.07 -22.48 6.76
N PHE A 273 -5.83 -23.45 7.27
CA PHE A 273 -5.42 -24.86 7.31
C PHE A 273 -5.55 -25.52 5.94
N ASN A 274 -4.63 -26.44 5.69
CA ASN A 274 -4.52 -27.21 4.46
C ASN A 274 -4.58 -26.32 3.21
N ALA A 275 -3.69 -25.33 3.14
CA ALA A 275 -3.68 -24.27 2.12
C ALA A 275 -2.26 -23.78 1.80
N GLN A 276 -2.08 -23.10 0.67
CA GLN A 276 -0.87 -22.34 0.34
C GLN A 276 -1.11 -20.83 0.42
N GLY A 277 -0.03 -20.04 0.43
CA GLY A 277 -0.10 -18.57 0.52
C GLY A 277 -1.00 -17.93 -0.54
N GLU A 278 -1.07 -18.51 -1.74
CA GLU A 278 -1.97 -18.06 -2.81
C GLU A 278 -3.45 -18.14 -2.41
N ASP A 279 -3.86 -19.17 -1.65
CA ASP A 279 -5.25 -19.36 -1.25
C ASP A 279 -5.71 -18.31 -0.22
N VAL A 280 -4.78 -17.83 0.63
CA VAL A 280 -5.02 -16.73 1.58
C VAL A 280 -5.27 -15.43 0.81
N VAL A 281 -4.47 -15.17 -0.23
CA VAL A 281 -4.58 -13.94 -1.04
C VAL A 281 -5.78 -13.98 -1.99
N ALA A 282 -6.11 -15.15 -2.54
CA ALA A 282 -7.19 -15.32 -3.51
C ALA A 282 -8.59 -15.17 -2.88
N GLY A 283 -8.72 -15.33 -1.56
CA GLY A 283 -9.99 -15.14 -0.84
C GLY A 283 -11.09 -16.16 -1.19
N ILE A 284 -10.73 -17.28 -1.82
CA ILE A 284 -11.67 -18.35 -2.21
C ILE A 284 -12.23 -19.08 -0.98
N ARG A 285 -11.40 -19.22 0.06
CA ARG A 285 -11.75 -19.82 1.35
C ARG A 285 -11.72 -18.74 2.42
N THR A 286 -12.70 -18.75 3.32
CA THR A 286 -12.72 -17.83 4.47
C THR A 286 -11.59 -18.20 5.44
N PRO A 287 -10.61 -17.30 5.65
CA PRO A 287 -9.53 -17.54 6.60
C PRO A 287 -10.01 -17.47 8.05
N LEU A 288 -9.33 -18.22 8.93
CA LEU A 288 -9.48 -18.05 10.37
C LEU A 288 -8.75 -16.79 10.80
N LYS A 289 -9.34 -16.04 11.74
CA LYS A 289 -8.60 -14.95 12.39
C LYS A 289 -7.50 -15.55 13.25
N ILE A 290 -6.32 -14.94 13.26
CA ILE A 290 -5.19 -15.42 14.07
C ILE A 290 -5.53 -15.50 15.56
N GLU A 291 -6.41 -14.64 16.07
CA GLU A 291 -6.90 -14.70 17.46
C GLU A 291 -7.60 -16.03 17.79
N GLU A 292 -8.26 -16.67 16.81
CA GLU A 292 -8.91 -17.96 17.02
C GLU A 292 -7.90 -19.10 17.23
N LEU A 293 -6.65 -18.94 16.76
CA LEU A 293 -5.57 -19.89 17.03
C LEU A 293 -5.26 -19.97 18.53
N LYS A 294 -5.50 -18.90 19.30
CA LYS A 294 -5.30 -18.91 20.75
C LYS A 294 -6.09 -20.00 21.45
N GLN A 295 -7.31 -20.28 20.99
CA GLN A 295 -8.18 -21.30 21.58
C GLN A 295 -7.96 -22.67 20.93
N LYS A 296 -7.84 -22.72 19.60
CA LYS A 296 -7.78 -23.98 18.84
C LYS A 296 -6.37 -24.61 18.79
N TYR A 297 -5.32 -23.79 18.81
CA TYR A 297 -3.91 -24.19 18.66
C TYR A 297 -2.98 -23.30 19.51
N PRO A 298 -3.09 -23.37 20.85
CA PRO A 298 -2.45 -22.43 21.77
C PRO A 298 -0.92 -22.40 21.64
N ASP A 299 -0.28 -23.55 21.38
CA ASP A 299 1.18 -23.63 21.22
C ASP A 299 1.67 -22.90 19.97
N LEU A 300 0.96 -23.05 18.85
CA LEU A 300 1.25 -22.32 17.62
C LEU A 300 1.07 -20.81 17.82
N TYR A 301 -0.03 -20.41 18.46
CA TYR A 301 -0.29 -19.00 18.75
C TYR A 301 0.78 -18.40 19.66
N LYS A 302 1.23 -19.13 20.68
CA LYS A 302 2.33 -18.72 21.56
C LYS A 302 3.64 -18.57 20.79
N GLN A 303 3.99 -19.53 19.94
CA GLN A 303 5.19 -19.41 19.09
C GLN A 303 5.12 -18.17 18.19
N LEU A 304 3.97 -17.90 17.57
CA LEU A 304 3.78 -16.70 16.75
C LEU A 304 3.92 -15.42 17.55
N LEU A 305 3.39 -15.35 18.78
CA LEU A 305 3.56 -14.21 19.68
C LEU A 305 5.02 -13.99 20.05
N ASP A 306 5.74 -15.04 20.45
CA ASP A 306 7.15 -14.96 20.83
C ASP A 306 8.02 -14.49 19.65
N ILE A 307 7.72 -14.96 18.43
CA ILE A 307 8.39 -14.53 17.20
C ILE A 307 8.05 -13.07 16.88
N ALA A 308 6.78 -12.69 16.95
CA ALA A 308 6.32 -11.32 16.73
C ALA A 308 7.04 -10.34 17.67
N GLU A 309 7.16 -10.67 18.95
CA GLU A 309 7.85 -9.83 19.93
C GLU A 309 9.36 -9.72 19.64
N LYS A 310 10.02 -10.84 19.29
CA LYS A 310 11.45 -10.81 18.89
C LYS A 310 11.67 -9.93 17.67
N LEU A 311 10.80 -10.03 16.68
CA LEU A 311 10.86 -9.25 15.45
C LEU A 311 10.62 -7.76 15.73
N GLU A 312 9.59 -7.41 16.49
CA GLU A 312 9.35 -6.01 16.89
C GLU A 312 10.52 -5.42 17.66
N ARG A 313 11.07 -6.16 18.62
CA ARG A 313 12.21 -5.71 19.43
C ARG A 313 13.46 -5.49 18.57
N HIS A 314 13.73 -6.41 17.65
CA HIS A 314 14.90 -6.32 16.78
C HIS A 314 14.79 -5.17 15.78
N TYR A 315 13.67 -5.08 15.05
CA TYR A 315 13.47 -4.04 14.04
C TYR A 315 13.06 -2.70 14.65
N ARG A 316 12.72 -2.69 15.96
CA ARG A 316 12.13 -1.56 16.66
C ARG A 316 10.90 -1.03 15.93
N GLU A 317 10.10 -1.89 15.30
CA GLU A 317 9.04 -1.50 14.37
C GLU A 317 7.98 -2.60 14.24
N MET A 318 6.73 -2.24 13.96
CA MET A 318 5.64 -3.18 13.70
C MET A 318 5.92 -3.94 12.40
N GLN A 319 5.84 -5.26 12.46
CA GLN A 319 6.15 -6.14 11.35
C GLN A 319 4.90 -6.78 10.75
N ASP A 320 4.91 -6.88 9.42
CA ASP A 320 4.09 -7.77 8.60
C ASP A 320 4.91 -9.05 8.38
N ILE A 321 4.35 -10.20 8.76
CA ILE A 321 5.00 -11.50 8.79
C ILE A 321 4.20 -12.52 7.98
N GLU A 322 4.91 -13.29 7.14
CA GLU A 322 4.35 -14.42 6.41
C GLU A 322 4.93 -15.72 6.99
N PHE A 323 4.07 -16.70 7.25
CA PHE A 323 4.48 -17.96 7.85
C PHE A 323 3.69 -19.15 7.31
N THR A 324 4.28 -20.33 7.45
CA THR A 324 3.66 -21.61 7.10
C THR A 324 3.91 -22.62 8.20
N VAL A 325 2.90 -23.42 8.51
CA VAL A 325 2.99 -24.57 9.39
C VAL A 325 2.98 -25.81 8.51
N GLU A 326 4.03 -26.61 8.56
CA GLU A 326 4.09 -27.91 7.90
C GLU A 326 4.18 -28.97 8.99
N ARG A 327 3.15 -29.81 9.10
CA ARG A 327 3.05 -30.90 10.07
C ARG A 327 3.31 -30.46 11.51
N GLY A 328 2.61 -29.41 11.94
CA GLY A 328 2.77 -28.81 13.27
C GLY A 328 4.04 -27.99 13.47
N LYS A 329 4.97 -27.94 12.51
CA LYS A 329 6.20 -27.13 12.60
C LYS A 329 6.02 -25.78 11.92
N LEU A 330 6.17 -24.71 12.69
CA LEU A 330 6.10 -23.33 12.21
C LEU A 330 7.38 -22.95 11.45
N TYR A 331 7.20 -22.27 10.31
CA TYR A 331 8.27 -21.69 9.51
C TYR A 331 7.98 -20.23 9.15
N MET A 332 8.97 -19.35 9.32
CA MET A 332 8.90 -17.95 8.93
C MET A 332 9.42 -17.75 7.52
N LEU A 333 8.58 -17.21 6.63
CA LEU A 333 8.89 -17.05 5.21
C LEU A 333 9.33 -15.64 4.84
N GLN A 334 8.77 -14.64 5.53
CA GLN A 334 9.06 -13.23 5.25
C GLN A 334 8.74 -12.38 6.47
N THR A 335 9.48 -11.28 6.61
CA THR A 335 9.12 -10.18 7.49
C THR A 335 9.46 -8.86 6.81
N ARG A 336 8.67 -7.82 7.07
CA ARG A 336 8.91 -6.44 6.64
C ARG A 336 8.17 -5.48 7.56
N SER A 337 8.55 -4.20 7.54
CA SER A 337 7.76 -3.14 8.19
C SER A 337 6.32 -3.15 7.67
N GLY A 338 5.34 -3.30 8.56
CA GLY A 338 3.95 -3.41 8.15
C GLY A 338 3.38 -2.07 7.69
N LYS A 339 2.62 -2.09 6.60
CA LYS A 339 1.83 -0.91 6.19
C LYS A 339 0.66 -0.73 7.14
N ARG A 340 0.25 0.52 7.38
CA ARG A 340 -0.71 0.87 8.42
C ARG A 340 -1.40 2.21 8.13
N THR A 341 -2.52 2.45 8.81
CA THR A 341 -3.24 3.74 8.77
C THR A 341 -2.44 4.83 9.49
N ALA A 342 -2.79 6.09 9.27
CA ALA A 342 -2.22 7.22 10.02
C ALA A 342 -2.46 7.08 11.53
N GLN A 343 -3.68 6.70 11.93
CA GLN A 343 -4.05 6.49 13.33
C GLN A 343 -3.19 5.39 13.96
N ALA A 344 -3.03 4.27 13.25
CA ALA A 344 -2.18 3.18 13.70
C ALA A 344 -0.71 3.61 13.80
N ALA A 345 -0.19 4.36 12.83
CA ALA A 345 1.19 4.86 12.86
C ALA A 345 1.48 5.69 14.11
N VAL A 346 0.60 6.66 14.43
CA VAL A 346 0.72 7.51 15.61
C VAL A 346 0.64 6.69 16.90
N ARG A 347 -0.39 5.84 17.04
CA ARG A 347 -0.55 5.00 18.24
C ARG A 347 0.65 4.09 18.45
N ILE A 348 1.10 3.37 17.41
CA ILE A 348 2.24 2.45 17.49
C ILE A 348 3.50 3.20 17.90
N ALA A 349 3.78 4.36 17.30
CA ALA A 349 4.96 5.15 17.66
C ALA A 349 4.94 5.57 19.14
N VAL A 350 3.79 6.03 19.65
CA VAL A 350 3.64 6.43 21.05
C VAL A 350 3.73 5.24 22.01
N GLU A 351 3.07 4.13 21.71
CA GLU A 351 3.15 2.92 22.52
C GLU A 351 4.58 2.36 22.57
N MET A 352 5.30 2.33 21.44
CA MET A 352 6.70 1.87 21.41
C MET A 352 7.63 2.73 22.27
N VAL A 353 7.37 4.04 22.42
CA VAL A 353 8.10 4.88 23.38
C VAL A 353 7.77 4.49 24.81
N ARG A 354 6.49 4.28 25.13
CA ARG A 354 6.06 3.84 26.47
C ARG A 354 6.62 2.48 26.85
N GLU A 355 6.79 1.60 25.87
CA GLU A 355 7.43 0.29 26.02
C GLU A 355 8.97 0.37 26.13
N GLY A 356 9.57 1.56 25.97
CA GLY A 356 11.02 1.76 25.95
C GLY A 356 11.71 1.19 24.72
N LEU A 357 10.93 0.82 23.68
CA LEU A 357 11.46 0.25 22.45
C LEU A 357 12.09 1.32 21.56
N ILE A 358 11.58 2.55 21.59
CA ILE A 358 12.08 3.69 20.81
C ILE A 358 12.11 4.96 21.64
N THR A 359 12.90 5.94 21.20
CA THR A 359 12.95 7.28 21.80
C THR A 359 11.81 8.16 21.28
N GLU A 360 11.49 9.23 22.03
CA GLU A 360 10.51 10.23 21.59
C GLU A 360 10.90 10.85 20.24
N GLN A 361 12.20 11.09 20.00
CA GLN A 361 12.72 11.62 18.73
C GLN A 361 12.49 10.64 17.57
N GLU A 362 12.76 9.35 17.78
CA GLU A 362 12.49 8.32 16.77
C GLU A 362 10.99 8.25 16.45
N ALA A 363 10.12 8.35 17.46
CA ALA A 363 8.67 8.34 17.26
C ALA A 363 8.20 9.50 16.37
N VAL A 364 8.69 10.72 16.62
CA VAL A 364 8.35 11.91 15.81
C VAL A 364 8.83 11.76 14.36
N LEU A 365 10.04 11.23 14.14
CA LEU A 365 10.59 11.05 12.78
C LEU A 365 9.93 9.93 11.97
N ARG A 366 9.25 8.99 12.64
CA ARG A 366 8.59 7.85 11.99
C ARG A 366 7.21 8.17 11.43
N VAL A 367 6.51 9.13 12.03
CA VAL A 367 5.18 9.53 11.56
C VAL A 367 5.37 10.59 10.49
N GLU A 368 4.93 10.29 9.27
CA GLU A 368 5.05 11.24 8.17
C GLU A 368 4.08 12.42 8.39
N PRO A 369 4.47 13.67 8.03
CA PRO A 369 3.58 14.84 8.18
C PRO A 369 2.22 14.66 7.50
N LYS A 370 2.19 13.98 6.35
CA LYS A 370 0.95 13.65 5.63
C LYS A 370 0.01 12.74 6.44
N GLN A 371 0.56 11.85 7.28
CA GLN A 371 -0.26 11.02 8.16
C GLN A 371 -0.88 11.87 9.28
N VAL A 372 -0.17 12.86 9.81
CA VAL A 372 -0.74 13.81 10.77
C VAL A 372 -1.87 14.62 10.14
N GLU A 373 -1.65 15.15 8.93
CA GLU A 373 -2.67 15.89 8.17
C GLU A 373 -3.94 15.06 7.97
N GLN A 374 -3.82 13.77 7.63
CA GLN A 374 -4.97 12.87 7.49
C GLN A 374 -5.84 12.77 8.76
N LEU A 375 -5.25 12.92 9.95
CA LEU A 375 -5.96 12.85 11.22
C LEU A 375 -6.66 14.16 11.60
N LEU A 376 -6.33 15.27 10.93
CA LEU A 376 -6.90 16.59 11.20
C LEU A 376 -8.11 16.92 10.32
N HIS A 377 -8.42 16.07 9.33
CA HIS A 377 -9.54 16.27 8.42
C HIS A 377 -10.45 15.05 8.36
N LYS A 378 -11.74 15.27 8.08
CA LYS A 378 -12.68 14.18 7.78
C LYS A 378 -12.12 13.32 6.65
N GLN A 379 -12.27 12.01 6.74
CA GLN A 379 -11.81 11.08 5.69
C GLN A 379 -12.97 10.25 5.17
N VAL A 380 -12.88 9.82 3.91
CA VAL A 380 -13.75 8.75 3.40
C VAL A 380 -13.42 7.45 4.12
N ASP A 381 -14.42 6.71 4.60
CA ASP A 381 -14.20 5.39 5.20
C ASP A 381 -13.51 4.46 4.18
N PRO A 382 -12.29 3.96 4.46
CA PRO A 382 -11.57 3.05 3.56
C PRO A 382 -12.33 1.74 3.25
N LYS A 383 -13.32 1.36 4.07
CA LYS A 383 -14.15 0.17 3.85
C LYS A 383 -15.35 0.46 2.94
N ALA A 384 -15.66 1.72 2.66
CA ALA A 384 -16.77 2.09 1.80
C ALA A 384 -16.46 1.72 0.34
N LYS A 385 -17.43 1.11 -0.34
CA LYS A 385 -17.38 0.95 -1.79
C LYS A 385 -17.74 2.27 -2.45
N VAL A 386 -16.76 2.92 -3.08
CA VAL A 386 -16.92 4.23 -3.69
C VAL A 386 -16.98 4.14 -5.21
N LYS A 387 -17.84 4.97 -5.83
CA LYS A 387 -17.89 5.13 -7.29
C LYS A 387 -17.15 6.41 -7.68
N VAL A 388 -15.84 6.31 -7.84
CA VAL A 388 -15.01 7.41 -8.32
C VAL A 388 -15.34 7.69 -9.78
N ILE A 389 -15.82 8.90 -10.08
CA ILE A 389 -16.20 9.32 -11.43
C ILE A 389 -15.14 10.21 -12.10
N ALA A 390 -14.32 10.90 -11.30
CA ALA A 390 -13.26 11.77 -11.78
C ALA A 390 -12.12 11.90 -10.76
N LYS A 391 -10.99 12.46 -11.20
CA LYS A 391 -9.86 12.78 -10.33
C LYS A 391 -9.23 14.10 -10.78
N GLY A 392 -9.07 15.03 -9.84
CA GLY A 392 -8.38 16.30 -10.01
C GLY A 392 -7.18 16.43 -9.08
N LEU A 393 -6.70 17.66 -8.90
CA LEU A 393 -5.65 18.00 -7.95
C LEU A 393 -6.20 18.08 -6.53
N ASN A 394 -5.49 17.48 -5.58
CA ASN A 394 -5.78 17.50 -4.15
C ASN A 394 -5.38 18.85 -3.52
N ALA A 395 -6.17 19.90 -3.79
CA ALA A 395 -5.83 21.27 -3.42
C ALA A 395 -5.91 21.59 -1.92
N SER A 396 -6.93 21.02 -1.26
CA SER A 396 -7.16 21.17 0.18
C SER A 396 -7.65 19.84 0.74
N PRO A 397 -6.98 19.29 1.77
CA PRO A 397 -7.21 17.94 2.28
C PRO A 397 -8.59 17.75 2.95
N GLY A 398 -8.97 16.49 3.13
CA GLY A 398 -10.21 16.07 3.79
C GLY A 398 -11.28 15.55 2.82
N ALA A 399 -12.40 15.12 3.39
CA ALA A 399 -13.55 14.60 2.66
C ALA A 399 -14.81 15.35 3.02
N ALA A 400 -15.60 15.71 2.01
CA ALA A 400 -16.86 16.42 2.18
C ALA A 400 -17.93 15.84 1.26
N MET A 401 -19.17 15.86 1.73
CA MET A 401 -20.32 15.36 1.01
C MET A 401 -21.46 16.37 1.08
N GLY A 402 -22.19 16.54 -0.01
CA GLY A 402 -23.34 17.42 -0.09
C GLY A 402 -24.01 17.44 -1.46
N LYS A 403 -25.10 18.18 -1.55
CA LYS A 403 -25.82 18.48 -2.80
C LYS A 403 -24.96 19.36 -3.71
N VAL A 404 -24.86 19.01 -4.98
CA VAL A 404 -24.14 19.80 -5.98
C VAL A 404 -24.86 21.12 -6.22
N VAL A 405 -24.12 22.22 -6.19
CA VAL A 405 -24.60 23.57 -6.54
C VAL A 405 -23.58 24.24 -7.46
N PHE A 406 -24.07 25.01 -8.43
CA PHE A 406 -23.22 25.64 -9.46
C PHE A 406 -23.01 27.15 -9.24
N GLU A 407 -23.74 27.74 -8.28
CA GLU A 407 -23.76 29.16 -7.97
C GLU A 407 -23.48 29.42 -6.49
N ALA A 408 -22.66 30.42 -6.20
CA ALA A 408 -22.26 30.76 -4.83
C ALA A 408 -23.44 31.25 -3.96
N GLU A 409 -24.35 32.03 -4.52
CA GLU A 409 -25.54 32.51 -3.81
C GLU A 409 -26.49 31.36 -3.45
N LYS A 410 -26.64 30.39 -4.36
CA LYS A 410 -27.45 29.19 -4.07
C LYS A 410 -26.82 28.34 -2.97
N ALA A 411 -25.48 28.27 -2.91
CA ALA A 411 -24.78 27.58 -1.84
C ALA A 411 -25.09 28.19 -0.47
N LYS A 412 -25.14 29.54 -0.38
CA LYS A 412 -25.52 30.25 0.86
C LYS A 412 -26.97 29.99 1.26
N GLU A 413 -27.91 30.14 0.33
CA GLU A 413 -29.34 29.92 0.57
C GLU A 413 -29.60 28.52 1.15
N LEU A 414 -28.97 27.50 0.56
CA LEU A 414 -29.11 26.11 1.02
C LEU A 414 -28.41 25.89 2.37
N TRP A 415 -27.26 26.52 2.60
CA TRP A 415 -26.57 26.45 3.90
C TRP A 415 -27.40 27.08 5.03
N GLU A 416 -28.05 28.22 4.78
CA GLU A 416 -28.98 28.86 5.73
C GLU A 416 -30.21 27.98 6.01
N ALA A 417 -30.65 27.20 5.02
CA ALA A 417 -31.68 26.18 5.18
C ALA A 417 -31.19 24.89 5.89
N GLY A 418 -29.90 24.83 6.30
CA GLY A 418 -29.31 23.69 7.00
C GLY A 418 -28.84 22.54 6.11
N GLU A 419 -28.81 22.74 4.79
CA GLU A 419 -28.41 21.73 3.82
C GLU A 419 -26.89 21.70 3.60
N LYS A 420 -26.34 20.51 3.39
CA LYS A 420 -24.93 20.32 3.04
C LYS A 420 -24.75 20.42 1.53
N VAL A 421 -23.85 21.29 1.06
CA VAL A 421 -23.64 21.51 -0.38
C VAL A 421 -22.18 21.37 -0.81
N ILE A 422 -21.95 21.02 -2.08
CA ILE A 422 -20.65 21.02 -2.74
C ILE A 422 -20.70 22.04 -3.88
N LEU A 423 -19.87 23.07 -3.81
CA LEU A 423 -19.79 24.10 -4.85
C LEU A 423 -18.96 23.58 -6.02
N VAL A 424 -19.59 23.51 -7.19
CA VAL A 424 -18.99 23.06 -8.45
C VAL A 424 -18.88 24.24 -9.41
N ARG A 425 -17.66 24.61 -9.81
CA ARG A 425 -17.42 25.78 -10.68
C ARG A 425 -16.36 25.47 -11.74
N PRO A 426 -16.38 26.08 -12.93
CA PRO A 426 -15.24 26.00 -13.85
C PRO A 426 -13.95 26.53 -13.17
N GLU A 427 -14.06 27.69 -12.55
CA GLU A 427 -13.07 28.34 -11.69
C GLU A 427 -13.80 29.24 -10.68
N THR A 428 -13.16 29.58 -9.56
CA THR A 428 -13.74 30.50 -8.56
C THR A 428 -13.09 31.87 -8.63
N ASN A 429 -13.82 32.92 -8.32
CA ASN A 429 -13.32 34.29 -8.18
C ASN A 429 -13.65 34.87 -6.77
N PRO A 430 -13.22 36.10 -6.43
CA PRO A 430 -13.48 36.69 -5.11
C PRO A 430 -14.95 36.83 -4.73
N ASP A 431 -15.87 36.98 -5.69
CA ASP A 431 -17.31 37.05 -5.40
C ASP A 431 -17.86 35.68 -4.95
N ASP A 432 -17.17 34.58 -5.28
CA ASP A 432 -17.57 33.21 -4.89
C ASP A 432 -17.21 32.86 -3.43
N VAL A 433 -16.47 33.71 -2.69
CA VAL A 433 -15.96 33.41 -1.33
C VAL A 433 -17.08 33.04 -0.36
N GLY A 434 -18.20 33.79 -0.38
CA GLY A 434 -19.35 33.48 0.46
C GLY A 434 -19.95 32.09 0.16
N GLY A 435 -19.97 31.68 -1.10
CA GLY A 435 -20.41 30.34 -1.50
C GLY A 435 -19.44 29.24 -1.07
N ILE A 436 -18.12 29.50 -1.10
CA ILE A 436 -17.11 28.59 -0.55
C ILE A 436 -17.29 28.45 0.97
N ILE A 437 -17.54 29.54 1.70
CA ILE A 437 -17.82 29.55 3.15
C ILE A 437 -19.13 28.82 3.49
N ALA A 438 -20.13 28.83 2.61
CA ALA A 438 -21.36 28.06 2.81
C ALA A 438 -21.21 26.55 2.49
N SER A 439 -20.26 26.18 1.63
CA SER A 439 -20.14 24.81 1.11
C SER A 439 -19.36 23.85 2.02
N GLN A 440 -19.64 22.55 1.98
CA GLN A 440 -18.84 21.54 2.68
C GLN A 440 -17.50 21.28 1.97
N GLY A 441 -17.45 21.45 0.65
CA GLY A 441 -16.25 21.30 -0.15
C GLY A 441 -16.40 21.95 -1.52
N VAL A 442 -15.30 22.04 -2.25
CA VAL A 442 -15.23 22.73 -3.55
C VAL A 442 -14.69 21.79 -4.63
N LEU A 443 -15.31 21.84 -5.81
CA LEU A 443 -14.86 21.14 -7.01
C LEU A 443 -14.70 22.12 -8.16
N THR A 444 -13.53 22.15 -8.80
CA THR A 444 -13.34 22.92 -10.03
C THR A 444 -12.79 22.13 -11.19
N SER A 445 -13.23 22.46 -12.42
CA SER A 445 -12.68 21.84 -13.64
C SER A 445 -11.35 22.45 -14.07
N ARG A 446 -11.08 23.71 -13.71
CA ARG A 446 -9.83 24.43 -13.98
C ARG A 446 -9.17 24.93 -12.69
N GLY A 447 -7.90 25.31 -12.81
CA GLY A 447 -7.09 25.87 -11.72
C GLY A 447 -6.08 24.88 -11.12
N GLY A 448 -4.88 25.38 -10.80
CA GLY A 448 -3.81 24.61 -10.17
C GLY A 448 -3.81 24.70 -8.64
N ALA A 449 -2.80 24.12 -7.98
CA ALA A 449 -2.66 24.09 -6.52
C ALA A 449 -2.54 25.46 -5.84
N THR A 450 -2.32 26.53 -6.60
CA THR A 450 -2.25 27.94 -6.18
C THR A 450 -3.42 28.78 -6.71
N SER A 451 -4.45 28.15 -7.27
CA SER A 451 -5.64 28.86 -7.74
C SER A 451 -6.41 29.50 -6.58
N HIS A 452 -7.26 30.48 -6.90
CA HIS A 452 -8.14 31.12 -5.92
C HIS A 452 -8.90 30.10 -5.05
N ALA A 453 -9.53 29.10 -5.68
CA ALA A 453 -10.23 28.01 -5.00
C ALA A 453 -9.33 27.27 -4.01
N SER A 454 -8.09 26.96 -4.43
CA SER A 454 -7.13 26.23 -3.60
C SER A 454 -6.70 27.01 -2.37
N VAL A 455 -6.41 28.31 -2.55
CA VAL A 455 -5.94 29.18 -1.47
C VAL A 455 -7.05 29.41 -0.45
N VAL A 456 -8.25 29.76 -0.92
CA VAL A 456 -9.40 30.04 -0.04
C VAL A 456 -9.87 28.78 0.67
N ALA A 457 -10.03 27.65 -0.05
CA ALA A 457 -10.47 26.41 0.58
C ALA A 457 -9.46 25.89 1.62
N ARG A 458 -8.15 26.02 1.37
CA ARG A 458 -7.12 25.65 2.33
C ARG A 458 -7.12 26.56 3.56
N GLY A 459 -7.29 27.87 3.37
CA GLY A 459 -7.41 28.82 4.47
C GLY A 459 -8.61 28.52 5.38
N LEU A 460 -9.73 28.12 4.78
CA LEU A 460 -10.97 27.76 5.49
C LEU A 460 -11.02 26.30 5.97
N GLY A 461 -9.97 25.50 5.74
CA GLY A 461 -9.94 24.07 6.11
C GLY A 461 -10.99 23.21 5.38
N LYS A 462 -11.45 23.63 4.20
CA LYS A 462 -12.48 22.93 3.43
C LYS A 462 -11.87 22.00 2.38
N PRO A 463 -12.34 20.76 2.25
CA PRO A 463 -11.90 19.86 1.20
C PRO A 463 -12.08 20.46 -0.20
N ALA A 464 -11.05 20.41 -1.03
CA ALA A 464 -11.11 20.93 -2.39
C ALA A 464 -10.37 20.04 -3.39
N VAL A 465 -11.07 19.75 -4.49
CA VAL A 465 -10.52 19.11 -5.68
C VAL A 465 -10.57 20.13 -6.81
N VAL A 466 -9.42 20.53 -7.35
CA VAL A 466 -9.35 21.57 -8.39
C VAL A 466 -8.72 21.03 -9.66
N GLY A 467 -8.92 21.71 -10.80
CA GLY A 467 -8.27 21.33 -12.05
C GLY A 467 -8.67 19.93 -12.53
N CYS A 468 -9.92 19.53 -12.27
CA CYS A 468 -10.45 18.27 -12.76
C CYS A 468 -10.89 18.44 -14.23
N GLU A 469 -9.91 18.48 -15.13
CA GLU A 469 -10.09 18.80 -16.57
C GLU A 469 -11.08 17.89 -17.31
N SER A 470 -11.33 16.69 -16.78
CA SER A 470 -12.31 15.74 -17.31
C SER A 470 -13.76 16.18 -17.10
N LEU A 471 -14.02 17.15 -16.22
CA LEU A 471 -15.36 17.70 -15.99
C LEU A 471 -15.72 18.73 -17.05
N LYS A 472 -16.84 18.49 -17.74
CA LYS A 472 -17.50 19.50 -18.57
C LYS A 472 -18.68 20.07 -17.80
N ILE A 473 -18.50 21.26 -17.24
CA ILE A 473 -19.51 21.96 -16.43
C ILE A 473 -20.31 22.89 -17.35
N ASP A 474 -21.64 22.76 -17.29
CA ASP A 474 -22.62 23.61 -17.96
C ASP A 474 -23.42 24.37 -16.90
N LEU A 475 -23.15 25.68 -16.79
CA LEU A 475 -23.79 26.55 -15.80
C LEU A 475 -25.24 26.91 -16.18
N GLU A 476 -25.60 26.92 -17.46
CA GLU A 476 -26.97 27.23 -17.90
C GLU A 476 -27.91 26.07 -17.60
N GLN A 477 -27.46 24.84 -17.91
CA GLN A 477 -28.21 23.63 -17.63
C GLN A 477 -28.06 23.15 -16.18
N LYS A 478 -27.14 23.76 -15.41
CA LYS A 478 -26.80 23.38 -14.03
C LYS A 478 -26.47 21.89 -13.92
N THR A 479 -25.58 21.44 -14.79
CA THR A 479 -25.09 20.06 -14.82
C THR A 479 -23.60 19.99 -15.08
N PHE A 480 -22.97 18.88 -14.73
CA PHE A 480 -21.67 18.53 -15.29
C PHE A 480 -21.65 17.10 -15.81
N THR A 481 -20.79 16.86 -16.81
CA THR A 481 -20.59 15.52 -17.39
C THR A 481 -19.15 15.06 -17.25
N VAL A 482 -18.97 13.77 -16.94
CA VAL A 482 -17.66 13.12 -16.86
C VAL A 482 -17.78 11.61 -17.08
N ASN A 483 -16.94 11.04 -17.95
CA ASN A 483 -16.87 9.60 -18.21
C ASN A 483 -18.25 8.94 -18.50
N GLY A 484 -19.15 9.66 -19.20
CA GLY A 484 -20.50 9.18 -19.52
C GLY A 484 -21.54 9.32 -18.39
N ALA A 485 -21.16 9.82 -17.22
CA ALA A 485 -22.08 10.19 -16.14
C ALA A 485 -22.46 11.67 -16.25
N THR A 486 -23.74 11.98 -15.99
CA THR A 486 -24.27 13.35 -15.88
C THR A 486 -24.75 13.57 -14.45
N VAL A 487 -24.25 14.62 -13.81
CA VAL A 487 -24.62 15.02 -12.45
C VAL A 487 -25.34 16.37 -12.53
N LYS A 488 -26.48 16.48 -11.88
CA LYS A 488 -27.36 17.66 -11.88
C LYS A 488 -27.28 18.42 -10.56
N GLU A 489 -27.72 19.67 -10.57
CA GLU A 489 -27.91 20.43 -9.33
C GLU A 489 -28.84 19.67 -8.37
N GLY A 490 -28.45 19.61 -7.10
CA GLY A 490 -29.17 18.86 -6.07
C GLY A 490 -28.73 17.39 -5.92
N ASP A 491 -28.03 16.81 -6.89
CA ASP A 491 -27.48 15.46 -6.74
C ASP A 491 -26.41 15.41 -5.64
N ILE A 492 -26.31 14.29 -4.93
CA ILE A 492 -25.30 14.13 -3.88
C ILE A 492 -23.95 13.76 -4.50
N LEU A 493 -22.92 14.49 -4.08
CA LEU A 493 -21.54 14.26 -4.48
C LEU A 493 -20.64 14.25 -3.24
N THR A 494 -19.63 13.41 -3.25
CA THR A 494 -18.56 13.40 -2.27
C THR A 494 -17.24 13.80 -2.93
N VAL A 495 -16.54 14.77 -2.35
CA VAL A 495 -15.20 15.18 -2.78
C VAL A 495 -14.17 14.73 -1.75
N ASN A 496 -13.11 14.07 -2.22
CA ASN A 496 -11.97 13.70 -1.39
C ASN A 496 -10.78 14.58 -1.77
N GLY A 497 -10.65 15.70 -1.07
CA GLY A 497 -9.55 16.66 -1.21
C GLY A 497 -8.19 16.12 -0.76
N THR A 498 -8.13 14.99 -0.05
CA THR A 498 -6.87 14.30 0.29
C THR A 498 -6.31 13.53 -0.91
N THR A 499 -7.16 12.82 -1.66
CA THR A 499 -6.76 11.96 -2.78
C THR A 499 -6.96 12.62 -4.15
N GLY A 500 -7.74 13.71 -4.21
CA GLY A 500 -8.17 14.37 -5.44
C GLY A 500 -9.37 13.68 -6.11
N GLU A 501 -10.03 12.74 -5.44
CA GLU A 501 -11.10 11.92 -6.03
C GLU A 501 -12.47 12.61 -5.95
N VAL A 502 -13.26 12.48 -7.01
CA VAL A 502 -14.65 12.90 -7.08
C VAL A 502 -15.52 11.66 -7.12
N ILE A 503 -16.40 11.51 -6.14
CA ILE A 503 -17.16 10.28 -5.88
C ILE A 503 -18.65 10.58 -6.00
N LEU A 504 -19.36 9.77 -6.79
CA LEU A 504 -20.80 9.91 -6.98
C LEU A 504 -21.57 9.36 -5.77
N GLY A 505 -22.51 10.13 -5.25
CA GLY A 505 -23.41 9.72 -4.17
C GLY A 505 -22.86 9.94 -2.77
N GLU A 506 -23.62 9.42 -1.81
CA GLU A 506 -23.30 9.47 -0.39
C GLU A 506 -22.26 8.41 -0.01
N VAL A 507 -21.28 8.82 0.78
CA VAL A 507 -20.20 7.94 1.25
C VAL A 507 -20.02 8.16 2.76
N PRO A 508 -19.90 7.09 3.56
CA PRO A 508 -19.56 7.20 4.97
C PRO A 508 -18.26 7.97 5.18
N LEU A 509 -18.32 9.01 6.03
CA LEU A 509 -17.17 9.83 6.41
C LEU A 509 -16.79 9.54 7.87
N ILE A 510 -15.49 9.49 8.13
CA ILE A 510 -14.90 9.37 9.46
C ILE A 510 -14.53 10.78 9.93
N GLU A 511 -15.06 11.18 11.09
CA GLU A 511 -14.74 12.47 11.71
C GLU A 511 -13.28 12.47 12.24
N PRO A 512 -12.56 13.61 12.14
CA PRO A 512 -11.23 13.71 12.70
C PRO A 512 -11.31 13.66 14.23
N GLU A 513 -10.46 12.83 14.83
CA GLU A 513 -10.33 12.72 16.27
C GLU A 513 -8.91 13.11 16.68
N MET A 514 -8.78 14.16 17.49
CA MET A 514 -7.54 14.48 18.21
C MET A 514 -7.34 13.48 19.35
N SER A 515 -6.94 12.26 18.98
CA SER A 515 -6.66 11.20 19.93
C SER A 515 -5.56 11.60 20.91
N GLU A 516 -5.60 11.02 22.12
CA GLU A 516 -4.54 11.20 23.13
C GLU A 516 -3.15 10.83 22.60
N TRP A 517 -3.08 9.87 21.65
CA TRP A 517 -1.85 9.50 20.97
C TRP A 517 -1.30 10.63 20.11
N LEU A 518 -2.16 11.30 19.34
CA LEU A 518 -1.74 12.41 18.48
C LEU A 518 -1.29 13.62 19.32
N LYS A 519 -2.03 13.95 20.39
CA LYS A 519 -1.63 15.02 21.32
C LYS A 519 -0.25 14.74 21.93
N GLN A 520 0.01 13.50 22.35
CA GLN A 520 1.29 13.10 22.90
C GLN A 520 2.43 13.25 21.89
N LEU A 521 2.22 12.79 20.65
CA LEU A 521 3.20 12.91 19.57
C LEU A 521 3.52 14.37 19.25
N LEU A 522 2.49 15.23 19.15
CA LEU A 522 2.67 16.67 18.91
C LEU A 522 3.39 17.35 20.08
N THR A 523 3.13 16.93 21.32
CA THR A 523 3.86 17.42 22.51
C THR A 523 5.35 17.06 22.43
N TRP A 524 5.71 15.90 21.88
CA TRP A 524 7.11 15.55 21.60
C TRP A 524 7.70 16.40 20.49
N ALA A 525 6.97 16.55 19.38
CA ALA A 525 7.40 17.39 18.26
C ALA A 525 7.68 18.83 18.72
N ASP A 526 6.83 19.38 19.59
CA ASP A 526 6.95 20.72 20.17
C ASP A 526 8.16 20.89 21.08
N ARG A 527 8.65 19.83 21.71
CA ARG A 527 9.91 19.86 22.48
C ARG A 527 11.14 19.89 21.59
N PHE A 528 11.08 19.27 20.41
CA PHE A 528 12.21 19.17 19.49
C PHE A 528 12.22 20.25 18.42
N LYS A 529 11.10 20.93 18.18
CA LYS A 529 11.03 22.01 17.18
C LYS A 529 11.92 23.17 17.60
N ARG A 530 12.72 23.64 16.65
CA ARG A 530 13.44 24.91 16.76
C ARG A 530 12.61 26.09 16.27
N LEU A 531 11.80 25.86 15.24
CA LEU A 531 10.93 26.87 14.65
C LEU A 531 9.64 26.99 15.46
N GLN A 532 9.18 28.22 15.63
CA GLN A 532 7.84 28.47 16.15
C GLN A 532 6.80 28.33 15.04
N ASN A 533 5.64 27.78 15.38
CA ASN A 533 4.54 27.60 14.43
C ASN A 533 3.51 28.68 14.70
N TRP A 534 3.53 29.73 13.86
CA TRP A 534 2.55 30.80 13.89
C TRP A 534 1.49 30.53 12.81
N ALA A 535 0.26 30.94 13.07
CA ALA A 535 -0.84 30.74 12.13
C ALA A 535 -1.04 31.96 11.24
N ASN A 536 -1.62 31.70 10.07
CA ASN A 536 -2.23 32.73 9.24
C ASN A 536 -3.72 32.70 9.57
N ALA A 537 -4.22 33.72 10.26
CA ALA A 537 -5.61 33.79 10.68
C ALA A 537 -6.11 35.21 10.55
N ASP A 538 -7.26 35.36 9.91
CA ASP A 538 -7.78 36.66 9.50
C ASP A 538 -9.07 37.03 10.25
N CYS A 539 -9.64 36.11 11.03
CA CYS A 539 -10.81 36.33 11.87
C CYS A 539 -10.67 35.72 13.29
N PRO A 540 -11.48 36.16 14.26
CA PRO A 540 -11.42 35.65 15.65
C PRO A 540 -11.58 34.14 15.77
N GLY A 541 -12.47 33.54 14.97
CA GLY A 541 -12.71 32.09 14.96
C GLY A 541 -11.47 31.30 14.55
N ASP A 542 -10.82 31.72 13.48
CA ASP A 542 -9.59 31.10 12.98
C ASP A 542 -8.44 31.25 13.98
N ALA A 543 -8.30 32.43 14.60
CA ALA A 543 -7.28 32.68 15.60
C ALA A 543 -7.45 31.78 16.85
N LYS A 544 -8.70 31.60 17.30
CA LYS A 544 -9.04 30.68 18.39
C LYS A 544 -8.72 29.23 18.02
N LEU A 545 -9.16 28.77 16.85
CA LEU A 545 -8.90 27.40 16.38
C LEU A 545 -7.39 27.14 16.24
N ALA A 546 -6.65 28.08 15.65
CA ALA A 546 -5.20 27.99 15.52
C ALA A 546 -4.52 27.82 16.88
N ARG A 547 -4.96 28.58 17.89
CA ARG A 547 -4.45 28.47 19.26
C ARG A 547 -4.79 27.11 19.89
N GLU A 548 -6.00 26.61 19.70
CA GLU A 548 -6.42 25.27 20.16
C GLU A 548 -5.57 24.15 19.54
N LEU A 549 -5.13 24.33 18.29
CA LEU A 549 -4.23 23.41 17.58
C LEU A 549 -2.73 23.62 17.87
N GLY A 550 -2.39 24.55 18.78
CA GLY A 550 -1.01 24.74 19.25
C GLY A 550 -0.20 25.82 18.53
N ALA A 551 -0.83 26.70 17.76
CA ALA A 551 -0.16 27.88 17.20
C ALA A 551 0.32 28.81 18.33
N THR A 552 1.55 29.32 18.20
CA THR A 552 2.19 30.19 19.21
C THR A 552 1.87 31.68 19.02
N GLY A 553 1.16 32.03 17.96
CA GLY A 553 0.79 33.40 17.60
C GLY A 553 0.24 33.48 16.18
N ILE A 554 -0.16 34.68 15.75
CA ILE A 554 -0.61 34.97 14.39
C ILE A 554 0.52 35.67 13.63
N GLY A 555 1.11 34.97 12.66
CA GLY A 555 2.27 35.47 11.89
C GLY A 555 1.86 36.32 10.70
N LEU A 556 0.61 36.14 10.25
CA LEU A 556 0.01 36.90 9.17
C LEU A 556 -1.49 37.02 9.41
N CYS A 557 -1.96 38.26 9.48
CA CYS A 557 -3.38 38.60 9.52
C CYS A 557 -3.65 39.50 8.30
N ARG A 558 -4.33 38.96 7.29
CA ARG A 558 -4.63 39.63 6.02
C ARG A 558 -5.87 40.50 6.16
N THR A 559 -5.66 41.80 6.32
CA THR A 559 -6.75 42.78 6.48
C THR A 559 -7.67 42.86 5.27
N GLU A 560 -7.17 42.53 4.08
CA GLU A 560 -7.92 42.48 2.84
C GLU A 560 -9.08 41.49 2.91
N HIS A 561 -8.92 40.36 3.60
CA HIS A 561 -9.96 39.35 3.77
C HIS A 561 -11.10 39.85 4.67
N MET A 562 -10.81 40.74 5.62
CA MET A 562 -11.79 41.33 6.54
C MET A 562 -12.79 42.26 5.83
N PHE A 563 -12.56 42.61 4.56
CA PHE A 563 -13.45 43.46 3.78
C PHE A 563 -14.46 42.71 2.91
N PHE A 564 -14.31 41.38 2.77
CA PHE A 564 -15.15 40.58 1.88
C PHE A 564 -16.52 40.21 2.46
N GLU A 565 -16.81 40.54 3.73
CA GLU A 565 -18.14 40.36 4.31
C GLU A 565 -19.19 41.26 3.63
N GLU A 566 -20.43 40.76 3.58
CA GLU A 566 -21.55 41.29 2.80
C GLU A 566 -21.92 42.75 3.14
N GLY A 567 -21.64 43.20 4.38
CA GLY A 567 -21.85 44.58 4.82
C GLY A 567 -20.67 45.54 4.56
N ARG A 568 -19.48 45.03 4.21
CA ARG A 568 -18.22 45.79 4.19
C ARG A 568 -17.74 46.07 2.77
N LEU A 569 -17.97 45.14 1.84
CA LEU A 569 -17.60 45.30 0.44
C LEU A 569 -18.22 46.54 -0.21
N PRO A 570 -19.51 46.90 0.03
CA PRO A 570 -20.08 48.15 -0.49
C PRO A 570 -19.38 49.40 0.05
N LEU A 571 -18.92 49.37 1.31
CA LEU A 571 -18.19 50.50 1.91
C LEU A 571 -16.82 50.67 1.26
N VAL A 572 -16.11 49.58 0.97
CA VAL A 572 -14.84 49.63 0.22
C VAL A 572 -15.05 50.15 -1.19
N ARG A 573 -16.08 49.70 -1.90
CA ARG A 573 -16.43 50.20 -3.25
C ARG A 573 -16.74 51.71 -3.22
N GLN A 574 -17.52 52.17 -2.23
CA GLN A 574 -17.80 53.60 -2.02
C GLN A 574 -16.53 54.41 -1.77
N MET A 575 -15.60 53.89 -0.96
CA MET A 575 -14.30 54.53 -0.73
C MET A 575 -13.47 54.64 -2.01
N ILE A 576 -13.43 53.59 -2.83
CA ILE A 576 -12.66 53.59 -4.10
C ILE A 576 -13.24 54.58 -5.11
N LEU A 577 -14.58 54.63 -5.22
CA LEU A 577 -15.29 55.49 -6.18
C LEU A 577 -15.39 56.97 -5.74
N GLY A 578 -15.05 57.30 -4.50
CA GLY A 578 -15.06 58.69 -4.02
C GLY A 578 -14.03 59.55 -4.75
N GLU A 579 -14.48 60.66 -5.32
CA GLU A 579 -13.65 61.61 -6.08
C GLU A 579 -13.01 62.67 -5.16
N THR A 580 -13.61 62.90 -3.99
CA THR A 580 -13.13 63.87 -2.99
C THR A 580 -12.69 63.21 -1.67
N MET A 581 -11.84 63.89 -0.90
CA MET A 581 -11.42 63.44 0.44
C MET A 581 -12.61 63.23 1.39
N GLU A 582 -13.61 64.10 1.34
CA GLU A 582 -14.80 64.01 2.20
C GLU A 582 -15.70 62.81 1.84
N GLU A 583 -15.80 62.47 0.55
CA GLU A 583 -16.53 61.28 0.10
C GLU A 583 -15.86 59.98 0.52
N ARG A 584 -14.52 59.93 0.57
CA ARG A 584 -13.76 58.76 1.04
C ARG A 584 -13.79 58.60 2.56
N LYS A 585 -13.90 59.70 3.30
CA LYS A 585 -13.83 59.71 4.76
C LYS A 585 -14.99 58.98 5.43
N LYS A 586 -16.22 59.18 4.95
CA LYS A 586 -17.44 58.55 5.49
C LYS A 586 -17.40 57.00 5.48
N PRO A 587 -17.07 56.31 4.36
CA PRO A 587 -16.94 54.85 4.37
C PRO A 587 -15.74 54.38 5.19
N LEU A 588 -14.62 55.12 5.22
CA LEU A 588 -13.45 54.79 6.04
C LEU A 588 -13.76 54.80 7.55
N GLU A 589 -14.52 55.76 8.05
CA GLU A 589 -14.92 55.81 9.47
C GLU A 589 -15.81 54.63 9.88
N LYS A 590 -16.62 54.11 8.95
CA LYS A 590 -17.40 52.89 9.17
C LYS A 590 -16.51 51.65 9.18
N LEU A 591 -15.61 51.52 8.19
CA LEU A 591 -14.65 50.42 8.11
C LEU A 591 -13.71 50.37 9.33
N LEU A 592 -13.34 51.52 9.89
CA LEU A 592 -12.53 51.61 11.11
C LEU A 592 -13.20 50.93 12.30
N LYS A 593 -14.54 51.03 12.44
CA LYS A 593 -15.28 50.38 13.53
C LYS A 593 -15.21 48.86 13.39
N PHE A 594 -15.52 48.36 12.19
CA PHE A 594 -15.48 46.92 11.89
C PHE A 594 -14.08 46.33 12.10
N GLN A 595 -13.05 46.93 11.51
CA GLN A 595 -11.68 46.43 11.69
C GLN A 595 -11.24 46.44 13.15
N ARG A 596 -11.59 47.49 13.92
CA ARG A 596 -11.25 47.56 15.34
C ARG A 596 -11.93 46.45 16.13
N GLU A 597 -13.15 46.07 15.79
CA GLU A 597 -13.85 44.94 16.41
C GLU A 597 -13.21 43.60 16.05
N ASP A 598 -12.86 43.37 14.77
CA ASP A 598 -12.16 42.15 14.37
C ASP A 598 -10.81 42.00 15.08
N PHE A 599 -10.00 43.07 15.11
CA PHE A 599 -8.71 43.03 15.81
C PHE A 599 -8.88 42.80 17.31
N LYS A 600 -9.90 43.37 17.95
CA LYS A 600 -10.21 43.06 19.35
C LYS A 600 -10.56 41.58 19.52
N GLY A 601 -11.31 41.00 18.60
CA GLY A 601 -11.66 39.58 18.64
C GLY A 601 -10.48 38.66 18.35
N ILE A 602 -9.52 39.08 17.51
CA ILE A 602 -8.30 38.30 17.21
C ILE A 602 -7.29 38.39 18.37
N LEU A 603 -7.18 39.55 19.02
CA LEU A 603 -6.23 39.80 20.11
C LEU A 603 -6.74 39.32 21.48
N GLY A 604 -8.07 39.21 21.67
CA GLY A 604 -8.71 38.70 22.88
C GLY A 604 -8.72 37.19 22.92
#